data_AF-A0A2V8LRP2-F1
#
_entry.id   AF-A0A2V8LRP2-F1
#
_cell.length_a   1.000
_cell.length_b   1.000
_cell.length_c   1.000
_cell.angle_alpha   90.00
_cell.angle_beta   90.00
_cell.angle_gamma   90.00
#
_symmetry.space_group_name_H-M   'P 1'
#
loop_
_entity.id
_entity.type
_entity.pdbx_description
1 polymer ?
#
loop_
_entity_poly.entity_id
_entity_poly.type
_entity_poly.pdbx_seq_one_letter_code
_entity_poly.pdbx_strand_id
1 'polypeptide(L)'
;MLSAEIIAIGSELLTPRFKDTNSFYLTEQLNSIGIPVVMKTIVGDDESYLEHAVRGSLDRTPILITIGGLGPTEDDVTRKVVARVLQRQLVLNDEIVARLQRRFKARGVEMPANNARQALVPTGADILENNHGTAPGLWISIERNHVILLPGPPSELKPMFEASCLPRLHEMAGGVALARCVFRTACLPESTLDARIAPIYTRYKNIETTLLAKPGQVDVRLTARGKNKEEAEKLVHELGDLIDHELDEFIFARSEESLEEVVGMYLVMKGTTISVAESCTGGMVAQRLTSVPGSSRYFMSGVVCYTNESKMELTGIPPLLIEMQGAVSAEVARGLAEGIRARAGTTVGVGVTGIAGPTGGSAEKPVGTVHIAVATPGGTEHRQFLYPGDRERVRWQASQAALDMVRREALGDVQRALRPVSDTARWVAPESIHITLKFIGEVREKRIDDIHEVLGGLAWKPFTVKVQGVGFFPGTRSPRIFWAGMEAPTMEGLAERLDTRLERLGFEKERRKFRAHITLARARDTRMDSSLVAAASEYNEYEFGSFLVDRIFLFKSSLKPTGAVYEKLREYLL
;
A
#
# COMPACT_ATOMS: atom_id res chain seq x y z
N MET A 1 9.57 21.38 -19.46
CA MET A 1 9.24 20.03 -18.99
C MET A 1 7.93 19.65 -19.64
N LEU A 2 7.79 18.42 -20.15
CA LEU A 2 6.51 17.96 -20.70
C LEU A 2 5.49 17.89 -19.55
N SER A 3 4.36 18.55 -19.67
CA SER A 3 3.28 18.59 -18.68
C SER A 3 1.93 18.64 -19.39
N ALA A 4 0.88 18.25 -18.67
CA ALA A 4 -0.47 18.19 -19.23
C ALA A 4 -1.47 19.00 -18.41
N GLU A 5 -2.50 19.50 -19.09
CA GLU A 5 -3.73 19.97 -18.48
C GLU A 5 -4.91 19.14 -18.97
N ILE A 6 -5.92 19.03 -18.11
CA ILE A 6 -7.15 18.30 -18.41
C ILE A 6 -8.34 19.27 -18.29
N ILE A 7 -9.16 19.35 -19.34
CA ILE A 7 -10.43 20.08 -19.32
C ILE A 7 -11.57 19.06 -19.42
N ALA A 8 -12.32 18.88 -18.34
CA ALA A 8 -13.55 18.10 -18.34
C ALA A 8 -14.74 18.98 -18.72
N ILE A 9 -15.52 18.55 -19.71
CA ILE A 9 -16.56 19.35 -20.35
C ILE A 9 -17.90 18.66 -20.13
N GLY A 10 -18.83 19.41 -19.54
CA GLY A 10 -20.18 18.96 -19.27
C GLY A 10 -20.82 19.78 -18.15
N SER A 11 -21.96 20.41 -18.43
CA SER A 11 -22.69 21.23 -17.47
C SER A 11 -23.15 20.43 -16.25
N GLU A 12 -23.38 19.13 -16.42
CA GLU A 12 -23.72 18.18 -15.35
C GLU A 12 -22.58 17.98 -14.35
N LEU A 13 -21.32 18.14 -14.77
CA LEU A 13 -20.13 18.03 -13.91
C LEU A 13 -19.98 19.22 -12.94
N LEU A 14 -20.68 20.32 -13.21
CA LEU A 14 -20.76 21.48 -12.31
C LEU A 14 -21.83 21.30 -11.21
N THR A 15 -22.52 20.14 -11.19
CA THR A 15 -23.57 19.82 -10.22
C THR A 15 -23.10 18.74 -9.24
N PRO A 16 -23.70 18.59 -8.03
CA PRO A 16 -23.25 17.60 -7.05
C PRO A 16 -23.57 16.14 -7.44
N ARG A 17 -24.28 15.91 -8.55
CA ARG A 17 -24.78 14.58 -8.95
C ARG A 17 -23.76 13.76 -9.73
N PHE A 18 -22.91 14.42 -10.51
CA PHE A 18 -21.92 13.77 -11.36
C PHE A 18 -20.52 14.13 -10.89
N LYS A 19 -19.70 13.11 -10.68
CA LYS A 19 -18.30 13.27 -10.29
C LYS A 19 -17.43 13.00 -11.49
N ASP A 20 -16.50 13.91 -11.78
CA ASP A 20 -15.45 13.65 -12.77
C ASP A 20 -14.50 12.57 -12.23
N THR A 21 -14.61 11.37 -12.80
CA THR A 21 -13.73 10.24 -12.51
C THR A 21 -12.70 10.01 -13.62
N ASN A 22 -12.93 10.56 -14.81
CA ASN A 22 -12.05 10.39 -15.97
C ASN A 22 -10.74 11.15 -15.77
N SER A 23 -10.79 12.36 -15.21
CA SER A 23 -9.58 13.11 -14.91
C SER A 23 -8.69 12.39 -13.89
N PHE A 24 -9.24 11.60 -12.96
CA PHE A 24 -8.42 10.80 -12.04
C PHE A 24 -7.67 9.70 -12.78
N TYR A 25 -8.39 8.94 -13.61
CA TYR A 25 -7.80 7.88 -14.43
C TYR A 25 -6.71 8.42 -15.38
N LEU A 26 -6.99 9.49 -16.12
CA LEU A 26 -6.00 10.08 -17.03
C LEU A 26 -4.77 10.62 -16.29
N THR A 27 -4.96 11.17 -15.09
CA THR A 27 -3.84 11.62 -14.26
C THR A 27 -2.97 10.47 -13.82
N GLU A 28 -3.57 9.35 -13.41
CA GLU A 28 -2.82 8.15 -13.05
C GLU A 28 -1.98 7.65 -14.24
N GLN A 29 -2.58 7.55 -15.43
CA GLN A 29 -1.88 7.08 -16.62
C GLN A 29 -0.77 8.04 -17.06
N LEU A 30 -1.02 9.34 -17.12
CA LEU A 30 -0.01 10.35 -17.48
C LEU A 30 1.14 10.39 -16.46
N ASN A 31 0.79 10.36 -15.16
CA ASN A 31 1.80 10.29 -14.11
C ASN A 31 2.59 8.99 -14.20
N SER A 32 2.04 7.87 -14.67
CA SER A 32 2.80 6.61 -14.81
C SER A 32 3.95 6.71 -15.82
N ILE A 33 3.82 7.61 -16.81
CA ILE A 33 4.80 7.82 -17.89
C ILE A 33 5.60 9.12 -17.72
N GLY A 34 5.59 9.71 -16.51
CA GLY A 34 6.41 10.88 -16.20
C GLY A 34 5.83 12.23 -16.62
N ILE A 35 4.59 12.28 -17.13
CA ILE A 35 3.92 13.54 -17.53
C ILE A 35 3.04 14.03 -16.37
N PRO A 36 3.46 15.07 -15.63
CA PRO A 36 2.64 15.64 -14.56
C PRO A 36 1.42 16.36 -15.13
N VAL A 37 0.25 16.11 -14.53
CA VAL A 37 -0.93 16.95 -14.73
C VAL A 37 -0.86 18.15 -13.80
N VAL A 38 -0.66 19.35 -14.35
CA VAL A 38 -0.41 20.57 -13.56
C VAL A 38 -1.67 21.39 -13.30
N MET A 39 -2.72 21.20 -14.09
CA MET A 39 -4.01 21.87 -13.90
C MET A 39 -5.16 20.99 -14.41
N LYS A 40 -6.29 21.07 -13.71
CA LYS A 40 -7.56 20.49 -14.14
C LYS A 40 -8.63 21.57 -14.11
N THR A 41 -9.48 21.61 -15.11
CA THR A 41 -10.59 22.56 -15.20
C THR A 41 -11.87 21.82 -15.58
N ILE A 42 -12.96 22.11 -14.88
CA ILE A 42 -14.30 21.65 -15.26
C ILE A 42 -15.02 22.85 -15.88
N VAL A 43 -15.56 22.68 -17.08
CA VAL A 43 -16.27 23.74 -17.83
C VAL A 43 -17.62 23.20 -18.27
N GLY A 44 -18.67 24.03 -18.20
CA GLY A 44 -19.97 23.69 -18.77
C GLY A 44 -19.96 23.75 -20.31
N ASP A 45 -21.09 23.44 -20.92
CA ASP A 45 -21.25 23.37 -22.39
C ASP A 45 -21.43 24.75 -23.05
N ASP A 46 -20.75 25.76 -22.51
CA ASP A 46 -20.74 27.13 -23.04
C ASP A 46 -19.49 27.38 -23.88
N GLU A 47 -19.70 27.81 -25.12
CA GLU A 47 -18.60 28.00 -26.07
C GLU A 47 -17.58 29.06 -25.63
N SER A 48 -18.01 30.09 -24.90
CA SER A 48 -17.13 31.21 -24.52
C SER A 48 -16.21 30.82 -23.37
N TYR A 49 -16.74 30.12 -22.37
CA TYR A 49 -15.94 29.60 -21.26
C TYR A 49 -14.99 28.51 -21.73
N LEU A 50 -15.45 27.60 -22.62
CA LEU A 50 -14.59 26.57 -23.17
C LEU A 50 -13.46 27.16 -24.02
N GLU A 51 -13.74 28.18 -24.84
CA GLU A 51 -12.72 28.86 -25.62
C GLU A 51 -11.65 29.49 -24.73
N HIS A 52 -12.05 30.18 -23.66
CA HIS A 52 -11.11 30.78 -22.73
C HIS A 52 -10.23 29.73 -22.04
N ALA A 53 -10.83 28.61 -21.61
CA ALA A 53 -10.11 27.53 -20.96
C ALA A 53 -9.10 26.87 -21.92
N VAL A 54 -9.50 26.57 -23.16
CA VAL A 54 -8.62 25.99 -24.18
C VAL A 54 -7.46 26.92 -24.52
N ARG A 55 -7.72 28.23 -24.75
CA ARG A 55 -6.66 29.21 -25.02
C ARG A 55 -5.65 29.29 -23.88
N GLY A 56 -6.14 29.46 -22.65
CA GLY A 56 -5.26 29.53 -21.48
C GLY A 56 -4.43 28.27 -21.29
N SER A 57 -4.97 27.10 -21.61
CA SER A 57 -4.25 25.83 -21.50
C SER A 57 -3.09 25.71 -22.50
N LEU A 58 -3.32 26.13 -23.76
CA LEU A 58 -2.30 26.13 -24.82
C LEU A 58 -1.13 27.08 -24.54
N ASP A 59 -1.37 28.14 -23.76
CA ASP A 59 -0.32 29.06 -23.34
C ASP A 59 0.56 28.47 -22.22
N ARG A 60 -0.03 27.65 -21.33
CA ARG A 60 0.63 27.13 -20.13
C ARG A 60 1.33 25.79 -20.33
N THR A 61 0.74 24.90 -21.12
CA THR A 61 1.21 23.51 -21.21
C THR A 61 1.27 22.97 -22.63
N PRO A 62 2.24 22.08 -22.90
CA PRO A 62 2.39 21.47 -24.22
C PRO A 62 1.33 20.39 -24.51
N ILE A 63 0.60 19.88 -23.52
CA ILE A 63 -0.42 18.84 -23.72
C ILE A 63 -1.74 19.29 -23.10
N LEU A 64 -2.77 19.40 -23.92
CA LEU A 64 -4.15 19.60 -23.48
C LEU A 64 -4.96 18.34 -23.79
N ILE A 65 -5.63 17.79 -22.78
CA ILE A 65 -6.61 16.72 -22.96
C ILE A 65 -8.00 17.24 -22.60
N THR A 66 -8.95 17.13 -23.52
CA THR A 66 -10.36 17.43 -23.24
C THR A 66 -11.16 16.13 -23.08
N ILE A 67 -12.13 16.13 -22.17
CA ILE A 67 -13.03 15.01 -21.90
C ILE A 67 -14.46 15.50 -22.13
N GLY A 68 -15.19 14.87 -23.04
CA GLY A 68 -16.60 15.21 -23.28
C GLY A 68 -16.85 16.23 -24.40
N GLY A 69 -18.13 16.48 -24.69
CA GLY A 69 -18.58 17.41 -25.75
C GLY A 69 -18.27 16.97 -27.19
N LEU A 70 -18.19 15.66 -27.45
CA LEU A 70 -17.89 15.07 -28.77
C LEU A 70 -19.07 14.33 -29.42
N GLY A 71 -20.22 14.30 -28.75
CA GLY A 71 -21.44 13.67 -29.23
C GLY A 71 -22.11 14.46 -30.38
N PRO A 72 -23.36 14.10 -30.72
CA PRO A 72 -24.10 14.68 -31.83
C PRO A 72 -25.07 15.82 -31.44
N THR A 73 -25.20 16.17 -30.16
CA THR A 73 -26.21 17.13 -29.70
C THR A 73 -25.75 18.59 -29.87
N GLU A 74 -26.61 19.56 -29.53
CA GLU A 74 -26.28 21.00 -29.70
C GLU A 74 -25.31 21.52 -28.64
N ASP A 75 -25.31 20.91 -27.47
CA ASP A 75 -24.38 21.15 -26.35
C ASP A 75 -22.99 20.51 -26.58
N ASP A 76 -22.84 19.60 -27.55
CA ASP A 76 -21.54 19.03 -27.93
C ASP A 76 -20.68 20.00 -28.76
N VAL A 77 -20.09 21.00 -28.10
CA VAL A 77 -19.40 22.13 -28.75
C VAL A 77 -17.88 21.95 -28.86
N THR A 78 -17.28 20.90 -28.28
CA THR A 78 -15.81 20.83 -28.09
C THR A 78 -15.02 20.86 -29.40
N ARG A 79 -15.45 20.11 -30.43
CA ARG A 79 -14.77 20.12 -31.75
C ARG A 79 -14.78 21.50 -32.39
N LYS A 80 -15.93 22.18 -32.31
CA LYS A 80 -16.16 23.51 -32.87
C LYS A 80 -15.27 24.55 -32.18
N VAL A 81 -15.26 24.54 -30.85
CA VAL A 81 -14.48 25.50 -30.07
C VAL A 81 -12.98 25.27 -30.26
N VAL A 82 -12.52 24.02 -30.20
CA VAL A 82 -11.10 23.71 -30.42
C VAL A 82 -10.67 24.07 -31.83
N ALA A 83 -11.46 23.75 -32.87
CA ALA A 83 -11.16 24.17 -34.24
C ALA A 83 -11.06 25.70 -34.38
N ARG A 84 -11.98 26.44 -33.76
CA ARG A 84 -11.97 27.92 -33.75
C ARG A 84 -10.72 28.48 -33.09
N VAL A 85 -10.35 27.98 -31.91
CA VAL A 85 -9.16 28.44 -31.17
C VAL A 85 -7.89 28.16 -31.96
N LEU A 86 -7.80 26.98 -32.59
CA LEU A 86 -6.64 26.56 -33.37
C LEU A 86 -6.64 27.12 -34.81
N GLN A 87 -7.64 27.92 -35.17
CA GLN A 87 -7.85 28.47 -36.51
C GLN A 87 -7.83 27.39 -37.61
N ARG A 88 -8.46 26.25 -37.34
CA ARG A 88 -8.59 25.12 -38.27
C ARG A 88 -10.01 25.04 -38.81
N GLN A 89 -10.13 24.70 -40.09
CA GLN A 89 -11.42 24.44 -40.72
C GLN A 89 -11.94 23.07 -40.27
N LEU A 90 -13.23 22.97 -39.95
CA LEU A 90 -13.89 21.68 -39.78
C LEU A 90 -14.31 21.13 -41.15
N VAL A 91 -13.87 19.92 -41.46
CA VAL A 91 -14.19 19.21 -42.70
C VAL A 91 -14.93 17.93 -42.37
N LEU A 92 -15.98 17.63 -43.13
CA LEU A 92 -16.70 16.37 -43.00
C LEU A 92 -15.84 15.22 -43.52
N ASN A 93 -15.65 14.20 -42.71
CA ASN A 93 -14.91 13.00 -43.10
C ASN A 93 -15.90 11.88 -43.50
N ASP A 94 -15.94 11.56 -44.80
CA ASP A 94 -16.87 10.58 -45.36
C ASP A 94 -16.64 9.16 -44.83
N GLU A 95 -15.42 8.79 -44.45
CA GLU A 95 -15.13 7.47 -43.88
C GLU A 95 -15.75 7.31 -42.48
N ILE A 96 -15.68 8.36 -41.65
CA ILE A 96 -16.34 8.39 -40.34
C ILE A 96 -17.86 8.30 -40.55
N VAL A 97 -18.42 9.07 -41.50
CA VAL A 97 -19.86 9.01 -41.83
C VAL A 97 -20.25 7.58 -42.24
N ALA A 98 -19.51 6.97 -43.16
CA ALA A 98 -19.77 5.60 -43.61
C ALA A 98 -19.65 4.57 -42.48
N ARG A 99 -18.71 4.75 -41.55
CA ARG A 99 -18.57 3.90 -40.35
C ARG A 99 -19.75 4.06 -39.40
N LEU A 100 -20.22 5.29 -39.18
CA LEU A 100 -21.41 5.57 -38.39
C LEU A 100 -22.65 4.91 -39.02
N GLN A 101 -22.88 5.14 -40.31
CA GLN A 101 -23.99 4.52 -41.04
C GLN A 101 -23.98 2.98 -40.92
N ARG A 102 -22.81 2.35 -41.06
CA ARG A 102 -22.66 0.90 -40.84
C ARG A 102 -23.01 0.48 -39.41
N ARG A 103 -22.58 1.23 -38.40
CA ARG A 103 -22.86 0.94 -36.99
C ARG A 103 -24.35 1.07 -36.65
N PHE A 104 -25.03 2.09 -37.17
CA PHE A 104 -26.47 2.27 -37.02
C PHE A 104 -27.25 1.16 -37.74
N LYS A 105 -26.88 0.86 -39.00
CA LYS A 105 -27.47 -0.22 -39.78
C LYS A 105 -27.32 -1.59 -39.11
N ALA A 106 -26.16 -1.89 -38.52
CA ALA A 106 -25.93 -3.13 -37.76
C ALA A 106 -26.83 -3.27 -36.52
N ARG A 107 -27.36 -2.16 -36.01
CA ARG A 107 -28.34 -2.12 -34.91
C ARG A 107 -29.80 -2.11 -35.41
N GLY A 108 -30.02 -2.14 -36.72
CA GLY A 108 -31.35 -2.09 -37.33
C GLY A 108 -32.01 -0.71 -37.30
N VAL A 109 -31.23 0.36 -37.10
CA VAL A 109 -31.73 1.74 -36.99
C VAL A 109 -31.12 2.62 -38.09
N GLU A 110 -31.90 3.54 -38.65
CA GLU A 110 -31.39 4.56 -39.57
C GLU A 110 -30.60 5.63 -38.79
N MET A 111 -29.48 6.09 -39.35
CA MET A 111 -28.64 7.10 -38.68
C MET A 111 -29.32 8.47 -38.71
N PRO A 112 -29.60 9.09 -37.54
CA PRO A 112 -30.08 10.47 -37.51
C PRO A 112 -29.09 11.45 -38.14
N ALA A 113 -29.59 12.50 -38.80
CA ALA A 113 -28.75 13.44 -39.54
C ALA A 113 -27.74 14.20 -38.65
N ASN A 114 -28.09 14.49 -37.40
CA ASN A 114 -27.20 15.19 -36.46
C ASN A 114 -25.96 14.35 -36.08
N ASN A 115 -26.01 13.01 -36.18
CA ASN A 115 -24.83 12.17 -35.95
C ASN A 115 -23.69 12.46 -36.94
N ALA A 116 -23.98 13.02 -38.12
CA ALA A 116 -22.93 13.43 -39.06
C ALA A 116 -22.01 14.51 -38.46
N ARG A 117 -22.45 15.29 -37.47
CA ARG A 117 -21.60 16.26 -36.74
C ARG A 117 -20.39 15.60 -36.09
N GLN A 118 -20.51 14.34 -35.67
CA GLN A 118 -19.41 13.58 -35.05
C GLN A 118 -18.29 13.27 -36.07
N ALA A 119 -18.56 13.40 -37.37
CA ALA A 119 -17.61 13.24 -38.46
C ALA A 119 -16.97 14.57 -38.91
N LEU A 120 -17.27 15.69 -38.25
CA LEU A 120 -16.55 16.95 -38.47
C LEU A 120 -15.17 16.87 -37.79
N VAL A 121 -14.13 16.98 -38.59
CA VAL A 121 -12.73 16.84 -38.16
C VAL A 121 -11.97 18.13 -38.48
N PRO A 122 -11.27 18.75 -37.53
CA PRO A 122 -10.39 19.88 -37.80
C PRO A 122 -9.28 19.48 -38.79
N THR A 123 -8.96 20.35 -39.74
CA THR A 123 -7.90 20.07 -40.73
C THR A 123 -6.55 19.77 -40.05
N GLY A 124 -5.93 18.65 -40.43
CA GLY A 124 -4.67 18.19 -39.86
C GLY A 124 -4.79 17.43 -38.53
N ALA A 125 -6.00 17.08 -38.10
CA ALA A 125 -6.21 16.22 -36.94
C ALA A 125 -6.07 14.72 -37.30
N ASP A 126 -5.35 13.98 -36.46
CA ASP A 126 -5.36 12.53 -36.46
C ASP A 126 -6.65 12.02 -35.81
N ILE A 127 -7.31 11.06 -36.46
CA ILE A 127 -8.55 10.46 -35.96
C ILE A 127 -8.19 9.30 -35.01
N LEU A 128 -8.70 9.36 -33.78
CA LEU A 128 -8.56 8.28 -32.80
C LEU A 128 -9.79 7.37 -32.89
N GLU A 129 -9.57 6.08 -33.15
CA GLU A 129 -10.66 5.14 -33.34
C GLU A 129 -11.46 4.91 -32.06
N ASN A 130 -12.79 4.97 -32.17
CA ASN A 130 -13.70 4.62 -31.09
C ASN A 130 -14.47 3.35 -31.43
N ASN A 131 -13.98 2.21 -30.94
CA ASN A 131 -14.66 0.92 -31.14
C ASN A 131 -15.88 0.76 -30.21
N HIS A 132 -15.94 1.53 -29.12
CA HIS A 132 -16.94 1.39 -28.07
C HIS A 132 -18.11 2.38 -28.19
N GLY A 133 -17.98 3.44 -28.98
CA GLY A 133 -19.01 4.45 -29.22
C GLY A 133 -19.10 4.95 -30.65
N THR A 134 -19.75 6.09 -30.84
CA THR A 134 -19.93 6.71 -32.16
C THR A 134 -18.97 7.88 -32.40
N ALA A 135 -18.60 8.63 -31.36
CA ALA A 135 -17.72 9.79 -31.47
C ALA A 135 -16.24 9.35 -31.53
N PRO A 136 -15.52 9.52 -32.66
CA PRO A 136 -14.07 9.29 -32.65
C PRO A 136 -13.37 10.33 -31.79
N GLY A 137 -12.28 9.97 -31.12
CA GLY A 137 -11.40 10.98 -30.54
C GLY A 137 -10.60 11.69 -31.62
N LEU A 138 -9.90 12.75 -31.24
CA LEU A 138 -9.03 13.50 -32.16
C LEU A 138 -7.71 13.83 -31.48
N TRP A 139 -6.63 13.83 -32.25
CA TRP A 139 -5.33 14.31 -31.82
C TRP A 139 -4.82 15.37 -32.79
N ILE A 140 -4.50 16.56 -32.28
CA ILE A 140 -4.10 17.70 -33.10
C ILE A 140 -2.74 18.18 -32.61
N SER A 141 -1.74 18.11 -33.49
CA SER A 141 -0.38 18.60 -33.19
C SER A 141 -0.17 19.98 -33.82
N ILE A 142 0.23 20.96 -33.00
CA ILE A 142 0.47 22.35 -33.44
C ILE A 142 1.75 22.85 -32.80
N GLU A 143 2.78 23.04 -33.63
CA GLU A 143 4.11 23.46 -33.19
C GLU A 143 4.63 22.61 -32.01
N ARG A 144 4.58 23.15 -30.79
CA ARG A 144 5.00 22.52 -29.54
C ARG A 144 3.86 21.92 -28.70
N ASN A 145 2.61 22.14 -29.11
CA ASN A 145 1.40 21.79 -28.36
C ASN A 145 0.68 20.59 -29.01
N HIS A 146 0.09 19.74 -28.17
CA HIS A 146 -0.74 18.61 -28.57
C HIS A 146 -2.11 18.71 -27.89
N VAL A 147 -3.17 18.71 -28.69
CA VAL A 147 -4.57 18.78 -28.22
C VAL A 147 -5.26 17.46 -28.50
N ILE A 148 -5.70 16.80 -27.44
CA ILE A 148 -6.29 15.47 -27.47
C ILE A 148 -7.74 15.58 -27.04
N LEU A 149 -8.67 15.27 -27.94
CA LEU A 149 -10.10 15.27 -27.66
C LEU A 149 -10.59 13.85 -27.43
N LEU A 150 -11.08 13.57 -26.22
CA LEU A 150 -11.57 12.26 -25.81
C LEU A 150 -13.08 12.30 -25.48
N PRO A 151 -13.82 11.20 -25.71
CA PRO A 151 -15.24 11.13 -25.38
C PRO A 151 -15.48 11.19 -23.86
N GLY A 152 -16.68 11.58 -23.46
CA GLY A 152 -17.07 11.66 -22.05
C GLY A 152 -17.25 10.30 -21.35
N PRO A 153 -17.93 9.31 -21.96
CA PRO A 153 -18.16 8.02 -21.30
C PRO A 153 -16.86 7.27 -20.97
N PRO A 154 -16.63 6.84 -19.71
CA PRO A 154 -15.41 6.12 -19.32
C PRO A 154 -15.17 4.82 -20.12
N SER A 155 -16.25 4.13 -20.51
CA SER A 155 -16.19 2.91 -21.33
C SER A 155 -15.69 3.14 -22.75
N GLU A 156 -15.71 4.39 -23.23
CA GLU A 156 -15.16 4.79 -24.54
C GLU A 156 -13.77 5.41 -24.39
N LEU A 157 -13.61 6.29 -23.38
CA LEU A 157 -12.38 7.05 -23.15
C LEU A 157 -11.19 6.15 -22.81
N LYS A 158 -11.33 5.26 -21.83
CA LYS A 158 -10.22 4.44 -21.31
C LYS A 158 -9.55 3.59 -22.40
N PRO A 159 -10.29 2.73 -23.14
CA PRO A 159 -9.67 1.90 -24.18
C PRO A 159 -9.08 2.74 -25.32
N MET A 160 -9.69 3.87 -25.67
CA MET A 160 -9.17 4.76 -26.71
C MET A 160 -7.85 5.42 -26.29
N PHE A 161 -7.80 5.90 -25.05
CA PHE A 161 -6.60 6.52 -24.49
C PHE A 161 -5.45 5.50 -24.41
N GLU A 162 -5.69 4.30 -23.88
CA GLU A 162 -4.68 3.24 -23.78
C GLU A 162 -4.16 2.81 -25.15
N ALA A 163 -5.05 2.62 -26.14
CA ALA A 163 -4.65 2.11 -27.44
C ALA A 163 -3.95 3.17 -28.32
N SER A 164 -4.42 4.42 -28.29
CA SER A 164 -4.02 5.42 -29.29
C SER A 164 -3.19 6.58 -28.72
N CYS A 165 -3.44 6.98 -27.47
CA CYS A 165 -2.81 8.16 -26.89
C CYS A 165 -1.58 7.80 -26.04
N LEU A 166 -1.71 6.81 -25.17
CA LEU A 166 -0.69 6.44 -24.19
C LEU A 166 0.66 6.06 -24.83
N PRO A 167 0.73 5.26 -25.92
CA PRO A 167 2.01 4.94 -26.55
C PRO A 167 2.73 6.17 -27.12
N ARG A 168 1.97 7.08 -27.76
CA ARG A 168 2.51 8.32 -28.33
C ARG A 168 3.03 9.25 -27.24
N LEU A 169 2.25 9.42 -26.17
CA LEU A 169 2.63 10.23 -25.01
C LEU A 169 3.85 9.67 -24.30
N HIS A 170 3.95 8.35 -24.18
CA HIS A 170 5.11 7.68 -23.58
C HIS A 170 6.39 7.94 -24.39
N GLU A 171 6.30 7.87 -25.73
CA GLU A 171 7.43 8.22 -26.61
C GLU A 171 7.85 9.69 -26.44
N MET A 172 6.88 10.61 -26.39
CA MET A 172 7.12 12.04 -26.17
C MET A 172 7.74 12.35 -24.80
N ALA A 173 7.41 11.59 -23.77
CA ALA A 173 7.98 11.74 -22.43
C ALA A 173 9.48 11.39 -22.37
N GLY A 174 10.05 10.81 -23.43
CA GLY A 174 11.48 10.69 -23.63
C GLY A 174 12.19 9.77 -22.62
N GLY A 175 11.47 8.78 -22.07
CA GLY A 175 12.04 7.79 -21.16
C GLY A 175 12.24 8.26 -19.72
N VAL A 176 11.65 9.39 -19.32
CA VAL A 176 11.57 9.76 -17.89
C VAL A 176 10.83 8.65 -17.14
N ALA A 177 11.57 7.88 -16.36
CA ALA A 177 10.97 6.84 -15.55
C ALA A 177 10.67 7.37 -14.16
N LEU A 178 9.53 6.96 -13.63
CA LEU A 178 9.17 7.21 -12.25
C LEU A 178 9.30 5.93 -11.45
N ALA A 179 9.87 6.05 -10.27
CA ALA A 179 9.77 5.03 -9.23
C ALA A 179 9.02 5.62 -8.05
N ARG A 180 8.23 4.80 -7.37
CA ARG A 180 7.43 5.21 -6.22
C ARG A 180 7.69 4.29 -5.05
N CYS A 181 7.69 4.83 -3.84
CA CYS A 181 7.53 4.04 -2.64
C CYS A 181 6.57 4.73 -1.67
N VAL A 182 5.96 3.92 -0.83
CA VAL A 182 5.02 4.37 0.19
C VAL A 182 5.52 3.86 1.54
N PHE A 183 5.49 4.71 2.56
CA PHE A 183 5.66 4.31 3.95
C PHE A 183 4.38 4.63 4.68
N ARG A 184 3.80 3.64 5.34
CA ARG A 184 2.65 3.86 6.22
C ARG A 184 3.12 3.80 7.65
N THR A 185 2.86 4.88 8.39
CA THR A 185 3.27 5.01 9.78
C THR A 185 2.10 4.99 10.74
N ALA A 186 2.30 4.42 11.91
CA ALA A 186 1.29 4.39 12.96
C ALA A 186 1.69 5.31 14.12
N CYS A 187 0.70 6.05 14.62
CA CYS A 187 0.78 6.81 15.87
C CYS A 187 1.89 7.89 15.91
N LEU A 188 2.35 8.36 14.75
CA LEU A 188 3.28 9.48 14.64
C LEU A 188 2.57 10.71 14.04
N PRO A 189 2.47 11.85 14.75
CA PRO A 189 1.86 13.07 14.22
C PRO A 189 2.59 13.60 12.98
N GLU A 190 1.84 14.19 12.04
CA GLU A 190 2.36 14.69 10.75
C GLU A 190 3.54 15.66 10.91
N SER A 191 3.41 16.68 11.75
CA SER A 191 4.47 17.67 11.96
C SER A 191 5.74 17.06 12.57
N THR A 192 5.58 16.07 13.45
CA THR A 192 6.70 15.33 14.03
C THR A 192 7.35 14.42 12.99
N LEU A 193 6.55 13.71 12.19
CA LEU A 193 7.06 12.89 11.10
C LEU A 193 7.84 13.74 10.10
N ASP A 194 7.24 14.84 9.62
CA ASP A 194 7.84 15.72 8.63
C ASP A 194 9.16 16.31 9.13
N ALA A 195 9.20 16.81 10.37
CA ALA A 195 10.42 17.34 10.98
C ALA A 195 11.58 16.33 11.00
N ARG A 196 11.29 15.02 11.09
CA ARG A 196 12.29 13.95 11.07
C ARG A 196 12.78 13.61 9.67
N ILE A 197 11.89 13.56 8.67
CA ILE A 197 12.25 13.09 7.32
C ILE A 197 12.50 14.21 6.29
N ALA A 198 12.03 15.44 6.53
CA ALA A 198 12.31 16.60 5.68
C ALA A 198 13.81 16.83 5.46
N PRO A 199 14.69 16.74 6.48
CA PRO A 199 16.13 16.85 6.29
C PRO A 199 16.72 15.80 5.36
N ILE A 200 16.02 14.68 5.12
CA ILE A 200 16.45 13.60 4.22
C ILE A 200 16.06 13.94 2.79
N TYR A 201 14.75 14.11 2.51
CA TYR A 201 14.28 14.23 1.13
C TYR A 201 14.56 15.61 0.50
N THR A 202 14.67 16.67 1.29
CA THR A 202 14.94 18.04 0.77
C THR A 202 16.33 18.20 0.15
N ARG A 203 17.23 17.23 0.37
CA ARG A 203 18.56 17.19 -0.27
C ARG A 203 18.50 16.83 -1.76
N TYR A 204 17.36 16.30 -2.23
CA TYR A 204 17.22 15.74 -3.56
C TYR A 204 16.23 16.58 -4.39
N LYS A 205 16.65 17.01 -5.58
CA LYS A 205 15.82 17.82 -6.49
C LYS A 205 14.85 17.00 -7.34
N ASN A 206 15.13 15.72 -7.52
CA ASN A 206 14.37 14.82 -8.41
C ASN A 206 13.41 13.90 -7.63
N ILE A 207 12.99 14.34 -6.44
CA ILE A 207 12.05 13.63 -5.58
C ILE A 207 10.87 14.55 -5.31
N GLU A 208 9.68 14.00 -5.51
CA GLU A 208 8.43 14.57 -5.04
C GLU A 208 7.99 13.79 -3.79
N THR A 209 7.80 14.49 -2.68
CA THR A 209 7.34 13.92 -1.42
C THR A 209 5.94 14.42 -1.11
N THR A 210 5.03 13.51 -0.77
CA THR A 210 3.69 13.86 -0.28
C THR A 210 3.45 13.18 1.05
N LEU A 211 2.98 13.96 2.04
CA LEU A 211 2.51 13.47 3.33
C LEU A 211 0.98 13.47 3.32
N LEU A 212 0.38 12.33 3.62
CA LEU A 212 -1.07 12.17 3.69
C LEU A 212 -1.46 11.80 5.12
N ALA A 213 -1.89 12.80 5.88
CA ALA A 213 -2.36 12.59 7.24
C ALA A 213 -3.77 11.98 7.27
N LYS A 214 -3.89 10.93 8.08
CA LYS A 214 -5.13 10.25 8.43
C LYS A 214 -5.23 10.19 9.96
N PRO A 215 -6.41 9.95 10.54
CA PRO A 215 -6.50 9.76 11.99
C PRO A 215 -5.58 8.61 12.46
N GLY A 216 -4.55 8.93 13.24
CA GLY A 216 -3.60 7.96 13.81
C GLY A 216 -2.54 7.41 12.86
N GLN A 217 -2.49 7.89 11.61
CA GLN A 217 -1.58 7.39 10.58
C GLN A 217 -1.14 8.52 9.66
N VAL A 218 0.10 8.46 9.20
CA VAL A 218 0.60 9.36 8.15
C VAL A 218 1.27 8.50 7.08
N ASP A 219 0.84 8.65 5.84
CA ASP A 219 1.46 7.99 4.69
C ASP A 219 2.47 8.93 4.04
N VAL A 220 3.70 8.46 3.87
CA VAL A 220 4.76 9.14 3.14
C VAL A 220 4.84 8.54 1.75
N ARG A 221 4.63 9.35 0.72
CA ARG A 221 4.76 8.93 -0.68
C ARG A 221 5.95 9.63 -1.30
N LEU A 222 6.91 8.85 -1.79
CA LEU A 222 8.03 9.35 -2.56
C LEU A 222 7.83 8.98 -4.02
N THR A 223 8.04 9.94 -4.91
CA THR A 223 8.12 9.72 -6.35
C THR A 223 9.45 10.26 -6.85
N ALA A 224 10.37 9.36 -7.21
CA ALA A 224 11.62 9.74 -7.87
C ALA A 224 11.43 9.85 -9.37
N ARG A 225 12.14 10.81 -9.97
CA ARG A 225 12.27 10.95 -11.42
C ARG A 225 13.70 10.61 -11.83
N GLY A 226 13.85 9.70 -12.78
CA GLY A 226 15.14 9.31 -13.36
C GLY A 226 15.12 9.40 -14.89
N LYS A 227 16.30 9.47 -15.52
CA LYS A 227 16.44 9.40 -16.99
C LYS A 227 16.11 8.02 -17.55
N ASN A 228 16.11 7.02 -16.69
CA ASN A 228 15.68 5.66 -16.94
C ASN A 228 15.15 5.05 -15.63
N LYS A 229 14.54 3.86 -15.74
CA LYS A 229 13.90 3.16 -14.62
C LYS A 229 14.87 2.85 -13.48
N GLU A 230 16.07 2.40 -13.82
CA GLU A 230 17.12 2.04 -12.85
C GLU A 230 17.55 3.24 -11.99
N GLU A 231 17.71 4.42 -12.60
CA GLU A 231 18.07 5.65 -11.88
C GLU A 231 16.96 6.09 -10.91
N ALA A 232 15.69 6.05 -11.37
CA ALA A 232 14.55 6.40 -10.54
C ALA A 232 14.40 5.43 -9.35
N GLU A 233 14.51 4.13 -9.60
CA GLU A 233 14.42 3.09 -8.58
C GLU A 233 15.55 3.18 -7.57
N LYS A 234 16.79 3.43 -8.04
CA LYS A 234 17.94 3.63 -7.17
C LYS A 234 17.70 4.81 -6.22
N LEU A 235 17.17 5.92 -6.73
CA LEU A 235 16.94 7.13 -5.95
C LEU A 235 15.82 6.96 -4.93
N VAL A 236 14.65 6.44 -5.33
CA VAL A 236 13.56 6.10 -4.38
C VAL A 236 14.07 5.20 -3.27
N HIS A 237 14.90 4.22 -3.64
CA HIS A 237 15.38 3.26 -2.69
C HIS A 237 16.39 3.83 -1.70
N GLU A 238 17.39 4.59 -2.19
CA GLU A 238 18.36 5.26 -1.33
C GLU A 238 17.66 6.14 -0.29
N LEU A 239 16.65 6.88 -0.72
CA LEU A 239 15.85 7.71 0.17
C LEU A 239 14.97 6.90 1.11
N GLY A 240 14.44 5.79 0.61
CA GLY A 240 13.67 4.86 1.40
C GLY A 240 14.46 4.31 2.57
N ASP A 241 15.67 3.80 2.34
CA ASP A 241 16.54 3.26 3.38
C ASP A 241 16.87 4.29 4.49
N LEU A 242 17.05 5.56 4.11
CA LEU A 242 17.28 6.64 5.08
C LEU A 242 16.02 6.92 5.91
N ILE A 243 14.85 6.90 5.28
CA ILE A 243 13.56 7.10 5.96
C ILE A 243 13.22 5.90 6.85
N ASP A 244 13.54 4.68 6.43
CA ASP A 244 13.38 3.49 7.26
C ASP A 244 14.24 3.55 8.51
N HIS A 245 15.49 3.99 8.37
CA HIS A 245 16.35 4.16 9.54
C HIS A 245 15.83 5.24 10.49
N GLU A 246 15.32 6.34 9.93
CA GLU A 246 14.79 7.44 10.73
C GLU A 246 13.47 7.06 11.42
N LEU A 247 12.53 6.45 10.70
CA LEU A 247 11.20 6.17 11.24
C LEU A 247 11.09 4.80 11.93
N ASP A 248 11.94 3.83 11.61
CA ASP A 248 12.08 2.51 12.26
C ASP A 248 10.74 1.92 12.73
N GLU A 249 10.53 1.85 14.05
CA GLU A 249 9.36 1.24 14.68
C GLU A 249 8.02 1.89 14.33
N PHE A 250 8.00 3.11 13.79
CA PHE A 250 6.78 3.79 13.38
C PHE A 250 6.24 3.29 12.05
N ILE A 251 7.08 2.71 11.20
CA ILE A 251 6.65 2.13 9.92
C ILE A 251 5.99 0.76 10.19
N PHE A 252 4.81 0.54 9.61
CA PHE A 252 4.15 -0.76 9.64
C PHE A 252 4.02 -1.40 8.26
N ALA A 253 4.10 -0.62 7.18
CA ALA A 253 4.06 -1.14 5.81
C ALA A 253 4.85 -0.27 4.82
N ARG A 254 5.44 -0.91 3.81
CA ARG A 254 6.04 -0.26 2.63
C ARG A 254 5.15 -0.34 1.38
N SER A 255 3.88 -0.63 1.61
CA SER A 255 2.88 -0.98 0.60
C SER A 255 1.56 -0.28 0.94
N GLU A 256 0.51 -0.60 0.20
CA GLU A 256 -0.84 -0.11 0.47
C GLU A 256 -1.60 -0.97 1.51
N GLU A 257 -0.93 -1.92 2.18
CA GLU A 257 -1.50 -2.76 3.24
C GLU A 257 -1.90 -1.91 4.47
N SER A 258 -3.05 -2.22 5.06
CA SER A 258 -3.52 -1.56 6.29
C SER A 258 -2.89 -2.19 7.54
N LEU A 259 -3.00 -1.48 8.68
CA LEU A 259 -2.40 -1.96 9.93
C LEU A 259 -3.06 -3.27 10.40
N GLU A 260 -4.38 -3.42 10.25
CA GLU A 260 -5.07 -4.67 10.59
C GLU A 260 -4.65 -5.86 9.70
N GLU A 261 -4.34 -5.63 8.41
CA GLU A 261 -3.80 -6.67 7.53
C GLU A 261 -2.42 -7.14 8.02
N VAL A 262 -1.55 -6.18 8.37
CA VAL A 262 -0.21 -6.44 8.91
C VAL A 262 -0.29 -7.19 10.26
N VAL A 263 -1.16 -6.75 11.17
CA VAL A 263 -1.39 -7.44 12.45
C VAL A 263 -1.93 -8.86 12.23
N GLY A 264 -2.93 -9.03 11.35
CA GLY A 264 -3.50 -10.34 11.04
C GLY A 264 -2.46 -11.30 10.47
N MET A 265 -1.62 -10.82 9.55
CA MET A 265 -0.49 -11.59 9.03
C MET A 265 0.43 -12.07 10.15
N TYR A 266 0.85 -11.18 11.06
CA TYR A 266 1.74 -11.55 12.16
C TYR A 266 1.12 -12.55 13.13
N LEU A 267 -0.15 -12.38 13.46
CA LEU A 267 -0.85 -13.31 14.35
C LEU A 267 -0.93 -14.71 13.72
N VAL A 268 -1.23 -14.82 12.42
CA VAL A 268 -1.23 -16.09 11.69
C VAL A 268 0.17 -16.71 11.65
N MET A 269 1.20 -15.91 11.33
CA MET A 269 2.59 -16.37 11.28
C MET A 269 3.10 -16.90 12.63
N LYS A 270 2.54 -16.43 13.75
CA LYS A 270 2.90 -16.91 15.09
C LYS A 270 1.94 -17.95 15.66
N GLY A 271 0.89 -18.33 14.93
CA GLY A 271 -0.19 -19.16 15.48
C GLY A 271 -0.83 -18.54 16.74
N THR A 272 -0.80 -17.21 16.84
CA THR A 272 -1.25 -16.45 18.01
C THR A 272 -2.70 -16.05 17.83
N THR A 273 -3.50 -16.20 18.89
CA THR A 273 -4.90 -15.78 18.90
C THR A 273 -5.08 -14.49 19.69
N ILE A 274 -6.08 -13.69 19.30
CA ILE A 274 -6.39 -12.39 19.89
C ILE A 274 -7.88 -12.29 20.25
N SER A 275 -8.16 -11.66 21.39
CA SER A 275 -9.49 -11.18 21.74
C SER A 275 -9.45 -9.75 22.25
N VAL A 276 -10.57 -9.02 22.15
CA VAL A 276 -10.63 -7.60 22.49
C VAL A 276 -11.79 -7.25 23.41
N ALA A 277 -11.56 -6.35 24.36
CA ALA A 277 -12.55 -5.73 25.22
C ALA A 277 -12.56 -4.22 25.00
N GLU A 278 -13.65 -3.72 24.42
CA GLU A 278 -13.77 -2.36 23.91
C GLU A 278 -14.83 -1.57 24.66
N SER A 279 -14.45 -0.40 25.19
CA SER A 279 -15.40 0.60 25.69
C SER A 279 -15.53 1.75 24.70
N CYS A 280 -14.64 2.73 24.71
CA CYS A 280 -14.83 3.98 23.96
C CYS A 280 -14.80 3.81 22.43
N THR A 281 -14.12 2.80 21.90
CA THR A 281 -14.07 2.46 20.46
C THR A 281 -15.37 1.83 19.97
N GLY A 282 -16.10 1.14 20.84
CA GLY A 282 -17.43 0.58 20.55
C GLY A 282 -17.41 -0.55 19.50
N GLY A 283 -16.41 -1.43 19.52
CA GLY A 283 -16.30 -2.56 18.59
C GLY A 283 -15.47 -2.27 17.33
N MET A 284 -14.84 -1.10 17.24
CA MET A 284 -14.06 -0.69 16.08
C MET A 284 -12.77 -1.51 15.91
N VAL A 285 -12.12 -1.93 17.00
CA VAL A 285 -10.92 -2.79 16.91
C VAL A 285 -11.30 -4.16 16.37
N ALA A 286 -12.36 -4.76 16.91
CA ALA A 286 -12.92 -6.02 16.42
C ALA A 286 -13.34 -5.93 14.95
N GLN A 287 -14.06 -4.86 14.56
CA GLN A 287 -14.50 -4.64 13.18
C GLN A 287 -13.32 -4.54 12.20
N ARG A 288 -12.25 -3.83 12.58
CA ARG A 288 -11.04 -3.73 11.75
C ARG A 288 -10.36 -5.08 11.58
N LEU A 289 -10.11 -5.81 12.68
CA LEU A 289 -9.51 -7.14 12.64
C LEU A 289 -10.32 -8.13 11.79
N THR A 290 -11.65 -8.06 11.87
CA THR A 290 -12.57 -8.97 11.16
C THR A 290 -12.84 -8.56 9.71
N SER A 291 -12.49 -7.34 9.31
CA SER A 291 -12.57 -6.89 7.91
C SER A 291 -11.50 -7.53 7.02
N VAL A 292 -10.44 -8.08 7.62
CA VAL A 292 -9.40 -8.83 6.91
C VAL A 292 -9.90 -10.25 6.59
N PRO A 293 -9.89 -10.69 5.32
CA PRO A 293 -10.29 -12.06 4.96
C PRO A 293 -9.46 -13.13 5.67
N GLY A 294 -10.14 -14.14 6.24
CA GLY A 294 -9.48 -15.21 7.00
C GLY A 294 -9.14 -14.86 8.45
N SER A 295 -9.67 -13.75 8.97
CA SER A 295 -9.51 -13.31 10.36
C SER A 295 -9.95 -14.34 11.41
N SER A 296 -10.85 -15.26 11.06
CA SER A 296 -11.27 -16.38 11.92
C SER A 296 -10.12 -17.31 12.35
N ARG A 297 -8.95 -17.24 11.70
CA ARG A 297 -7.75 -18.00 12.11
C ARG A 297 -7.07 -17.45 13.36
N TYR A 298 -7.27 -16.17 13.69
CA TYR A 298 -6.57 -15.52 14.80
C TYR A 298 -7.50 -14.74 15.73
N PHE A 299 -8.61 -14.19 15.24
CA PHE A 299 -9.55 -13.42 16.04
C PHE A 299 -10.60 -14.34 16.67
N MET A 300 -10.58 -14.49 18.00
CA MET A 300 -11.42 -15.45 18.71
C MET A 300 -12.68 -14.83 19.29
N SER A 301 -12.58 -13.63 19.87
CA SER A 301 -13.72 -12.97 20.51
C SER A 301 -13.53 -11.46 20.63
N GLY A 302 -14.64 -10.74 20.63
CA GLY A 302 -14.70 -9.32 20.92
C GLY A 302 -15.89 -9.01 21.82
N VAL A 303 -15.67 -8.26 22.89
CA VAL A 303 -16.74 -7.77 23.78
C VAL A 303 -16.77 -6.26 23.77
N VAL A 304 -17.97 -5.68 23.67
CA VAL A 304 -18.18 -4.25 23.85
C VAL A 304 -18.65 -4.01 25.28
N CYS A 305 -17.72 -3.69 26.18
CA CYS A 305 -17.98 -3.45 27.60
C CYS A 305 -18.22 -1.95 27.88
N TYR A 306 -19.32 -1.43 27.34
CA TYR A 306 -19.59 0.01 27.31
C TYR A 306 -19.97 0.61 28.68
N THR A 307 -20.66 -0.15 29.54
CA THR A 307 -21.01 0.27 30.92
C THR A 307 -20.09 -0.36 31.95
N ASN A 308 -20.07 0.15 33.18
CA ASN A 308 -19.25 -0.44 34.26
C ASN A 308 -19.67 -1.89 34.55
N GLU A 309 -20.98 -2.16 34.55
CA GLU A 309 -21.57 -3.47 34.74
C GLU A 309 -21.06 -4.44 33.68
N SER A 310 -21.12 -4.05 32.41
CA SER A 310 -20.62 -4.89 31.31
C SER A 310 -19.11 -5.11 31.36
N LYS A 311 -18.31 -4.18 31.89
CA LYS A 311 -16.87 -4.41 32.11
C LYS A 311 -16.68 -5.53 33.14
N MET A 312 -17.35 -5.45 34.28
CA MET A 312 -17.28 -6.48 35.32
C MET A 312 -17.79 -7.83 34.81
N GLU A 313 -18.97 -7.85 34.17
CA GLU A 313 -19.61 -9.06 33.71
C GLU A 313 -18.84 -9.76 32.60
N LEU A 314 -18.30 -9.02 31.61
CA LEU A 314 -17.73 -9.59 30.39
C LEU A 314 -16.22 -9.83 30.46
N THR A 315 -15.48 -9.12 31.33
CA THR A 315 -14.03 -9.33 31.49
C THR A 315 -13.64 -9.78 32.89
N GLY A 316 -14.51 -9.65 33.90
CA GLY A 316 -14.24 -10.11 35.26
C GLY A 316 -13.39 -9.12 36.07
N ILE A 317 -13.31 -7.86 35.65
CA ILE A 317 -12.62 -6.85 36.45
C ILE A 317 -13.33 -6.66 37.81
N PRO A 318 -12.59 -6.55 38.93
CA PRO A 318 -13.20 -6.35 40.24
C PRO A 318 -13.96 -5.02 40.33
N PRO A 319 -15.15 -4.98 40.95
CA PRO A 319 -15.89 -3.73 41.17
C PRO A 319 -15.06 -2.65 41.85
N LEU A 320 -14.28 -3.05 42.87
CA LEU A 320 -13.40 -2.17 43.64
C LEU A 320 -12.37 -1.44 42.77
N LEU A 321 -11.95 -2.02 41.64
CA LEU A 321 -10.99 -1.39 40.73
C LEU A 321 -11.60 -0.16 40.04
N ILE A 322 -12.86 -0.27 39.61
CA ILE A 322 -13.60 0.83 38.99
C ILE A 322 -13.93 1.89 40.03
N GLU A 323 -14.34 1.48 41.23
CA GLU A 323 -14.65 2.41 42.33
C GLU A 323 -13.45 3.27 42.73
N MET A 324 -12.26 2.66 42.85
CA MET A 324 -11.05 3.37 43.29
C MET A 324 -10.38 4.20 42.19
N GLN A 325 -10.33 3.70 40.94
CA GLN A 325 -9.52 4.31 39.87
C GLN A 325 -10.37 5.06 38.82
N GLY A 326 -11.68 4.78 38.79
CA GLY A 326 -12.59 5.20 37.74
C GLY A 326 -12.48 4.35 36.47
N ALA A 327 -13.55 4.30 35.68
CA ALA A 327 -13.64 3.47 34.48
C ALA A 327 -12.63 3.83 33.37
N VAL A 328 -12.08 5.05 33.42
CA VAL A 328 -11.04 5.54 32.50
C VAL A 328 -9.76 5.71 33.31
N SER A 329 -8.99 4.63 33.37
CA SER A 329 -7.72 4.53 34.09
C SER A 329 -6.81 3.48 33.46
N ALA A 330 -5.54 3.47 33.85
CA ALA A 330 -4.57 2.46 33.40
C ALA A 330 -4.93 1.06 33.91
N GLU A 331 -5.36 0.98 35.17
CA GLU A 331 -5.71 -0.26 35.86
C GLU A 331 -6.93 -0.92 35.22
N VAL A 332 -7.96 -0.13 34.88
CA VAL A 332 -9.13 -0.66 34.17
C VAL A 332 -8.74 -1.14 32.78
N ALA A 333 -7.92 -0.41 32.02
CA ALA A 333 -7.46 -0.87 30.70
C ALA A 333 -6.72 -2.22 30.79
N ARG A 334 -5.79 -2.36 31.75
CA ARG A 334 -5.06 -3.61 32.01
C ARG A 334 -6.01 -4.75 32.39
N GLY A 335 -6.92 -4.51 33.32
CA GLY A 335 -7.91 -5.50 33.75
C GLY A 335 -8.83 -5.94 32.61
N LEU A 336 -9.22 -5.04 31.71
CA LEU A 336 -9.97 -5.40 30.50
C LEU A 336 -9.17 -6.34 29.59
N ALA A 337 -7.90 -6.01 29.33
CA ALA A 337 -7.02 -6.79 28.46
C ALA A 337 -6.74 -8.19 29.03
N GLU A 338 -6.40 -8.26 30.32
CA GLU A 338 -6.12 -9.51 31.03
C GLU A 338 -7.38 -10.37 31.17
N GLY A 339 -8.50 -9.74 31.51
CA GLY A 339 -9.79 -10.40 31.69
C GLY A 339 -10.31 -11.04 30.40
N ILE A 340 -10.26 -10.32 29.27
CA ILE A 340 -10.70 -10.88 27.98
C ILE A 340 -9.76 -11.99 27.50
N ARG A 341 -8.45 -11.84 27.69
CA ARG A 341 -7.46 -12.88 27.38
C ARG A 341 -7.77 -14.17 28.13
N ALA A 342 -7.99 -14.08 29.44
CA ALA A 342 -8.26 -15.21 30.31
C ALA A 342 -9.58 -15.91 29.95
N ARG A 343 -10.65 -15.14 29.75
CA ARG A 343 -11.99 -15.69 29.46
C ARG A 343 -12.11 -16.32 28.08
N ALA A 344 -11.48 -15.72 27.07
CA ALA A 344 -11.50 -16.24 25.70
C ALA A 344 -10.43 -17.32 25.45
N GLY A 345 -9.52 -17.54 26.40
CA GLY A 345 -8.41 -18.48 26.23
C GLY A 345 -7.45 -18.09 25.11
N THR A 346 -7.29 -16.79 24.83
CA THR A 346 -6.42 -16.32 23.74
C THR A 346 -5.01 -16.04 24.20
N THR A 347 -4.08 -16.03 23.24
CA THR A 347 -2.69 -15.64 23.51
C THR A 347 -2.60 -14.16 23.88
N VAL A 348 -3.32 -13.31 23.13
CA VAL A 348 -3.35 -11.85 23.29
C VAL A 348 -4.74 -11.39 23.71
N GLY A 349 -4.81 -10.45 24.67
CA GLY A 349 -6.01 -9.70 25.00
C GLY A 349 -5.77 -8.21 24.87
N VAL A 350 -6.74 -7.47 24.33
CA VAL A 350 -6.65 -6.00 24.19
C VAL A 350 -7.76 -5.35 25.00
N GLY A 351 -7.42 -4.34 25.79
CA GLY A 351 -8.36 -3.57 26.60
C GLY A 351 -8.34 -2.10 26.21
N VAL A 352 -9.49 -1.51 25.90
CA VAL A 352 -9.61 -0.10 25.50
C VAL A 352 -10.69 0.62 26.31
N THR A 353 -10.30 1.66 27.06
CA THR A 353 -11.22 2.55 27.78
C THR A 353 -10.83 4.02 27.61
N GLY A 354 -11.79 4.94 27.59
CA GLY A 354 -11.50 6.34 27.31
C GLY A 354 -12.72 7.24 27.19
N ILE A 355 -12.46 8.52 26.94
CA ILE A 355 -13.45 9.59 26.82
C ILE A 355 -13.42 10.10 25.39
N ALA A 356 -14.26 9.54 24.51
CA ALA A 356 -14.30 9.96 23.11
C ALA A 356 -14.99 11.32 22.89
N GLY A 357 -15.74 11.83 23.86
CA GLY A 357 -16.46 13.11 23.73
C GLY A 357 -17.82 13.00 23.02
N PRO A 358 -18.52 14.13 22.82
CA PRO A 358 -18.05 15.50 23.13
C PRO A 358 -18.12 15.87 24.63
N THR A 359 -18.80 15.06 25.45
CA THR A 359 -18.92 15.25 26.90
C THR A 359 -18.17 14.16 27.68
N GLY A 360 -18.17 14.26 29.02
CA GLY A 360 -17.60 13.25 29.91
C GLY A 360 -16.13 13.47 30.30
N GLY A 361 -15.50 14.53 29.79
CA GLY A 361 -14.17 14.96 30.21
C GLY A 361 -14.20 15.82 31.48
N SER A 362 -13.06 15.85 32.19
CA SER A 362 -12.77 16.78 33.28
C SER A 362 -11.47 17.55 32.99
N ALA A 363 -11.10 18.51 33.85
CA ALA A 363 -9.82 19.21 33.73
C ALA A 363 -8.61 18.25 33.83
N GLU A 364 -8.72 17.21 34.67
CA GLU A 364 -7.68 16.20 34.87
C GLU A 364 -7.70 15.09 33.82
N LYS A 365 -8.88 14.73 33.31
CA LYS A 365 -9.10 13.70 32.29
C LYS A 365 -9.95 14.28 31.15
N PRO A 366 -9.37 15.12 30.27
CA PRO A 366 -10.13 15.79 29.22
C PRO A 366 -10.67 14.80 28.18
N VAL A 367 -11.63 15.27 27.39
CA VAL A 367 -12.06 14.57 26.16
C VAL A 367 -10.86 14.28 25.29
N GLY A 368 -10.78 13.07 24.74
CA GLY A 368 -9.63 12.55 24.02
C GLY A 368 -8.73 11.64 24.86
N THR A 369 -8.91 11.58 26.18
CA THR A 369 -8.14 10.68 27.06
C THR A 369 -8.52 9.23 26.80
N VAL A 370 -7.56 8.40 26.40
CA VAL A 370 -7.76 6.96 26.13
C VAL A 370 -6.63 6.14 26.76
N HIS A 371 -6.98 5.08 27.46
CA HIS A 371 -6.07 4.06 27.97
C HIS A 371 -6.25 2.79 27.16
N ILE A 372 -5.12 2.24 26.70
CA ILE A 372 -5.05 1.02 25.91
C ILE A 372 -4.07 0.08 26.58
N ALA A 373 -4.42 -1.19 26.69
CA ALA A 373 -3.52 -2.23 27.19
C ALA A 373 -3.54 -3.46 26.29
N VAL A 374 -2.40 -4.13 26.20
CA VAL A 374 -2.20 -5.40 25.49
C VAL A 374 -1.61 -6.41 26.47
N ALA A 375 -2.39 -7.42 26.81
CA ALA A 375 -1.99 -8.53 27.68
C ALA A 375 -1.51 -9.70 26.82
N THR A 376 -0.34 -10.24 27.16
CA THR A 376 0.30 -11.40 26.54
C THR A 376 0.71 -12.41 27.63
N PRO A 377 1.24 -13.61 27.28
CA PRO A 377 1.84 -14.48 28.28
C PRO A 377 3.05 -13.86 29.01
N GLY A 378 3.76 -12.93 28.37
CA GLY A 378 4.93 -12.25 28.94
C GLY A 378 4.60 -11.06 29.85
N GLY A 379 3.32 -10.67 29.95
CA GLY A 379 2.86 -9.56 30.78
C GLY A 379 1.91 -8.63 30.03
N THR A 380 1.60 -7.49 30.66
CA THR A 380 0.64 -6.52 30.12
C THR A 380 1.32 -5.18 29.88
N GLU A 381 1.34 -4.74 28.62
CA GLU A 381 1.76 -3.40 28.22
C GLU A 381 0.55 -2.45 28.32
N HIS A 382 0.78 -1.19 28.73
CA HIS A 382 -0.26 -0.16 28.79
C HIS A 382 0.30 1.16 28.29
N ARG A 383 -0.54 1.93 27.58
CA ARG A 383 -0.27 3.31 27.20
C ARG A 383 -1.50 4.18 27.41
N GLN A 384 -1.24 5.44 27.78
CA GLN A 384 -2.25 6.50 27.82
C GLN A 384 -2.00 7.45 26.65
N PHE A 385 -3.10 7.89 26.02
CA PHE A 385 -3.08 8.83 24.92
C PHE A 385 -4.06 9.97 25.20
N LEU A 386 -3.74 11.15 24.65
CA LEU A 386 -4.64 12.29 24.59
C LEU A 386 -4.83 12.69 23.12
N TYR A 387 -5.98 12.38 22.56
CA TYR A 387 -6.27 12.57 21.16
C TYR A 387 -7.12 13.83 20.91
N PRO A 388 -6.66 14.76 20.04
CA PRO A 388 -7.48 15.87 19.61
C PRO A 388 -8.52 15.41 18.59
N GLY A 389 -9.63 16.15 18.50
CA GLY A 389 -10.64 15.97 17.48
C GLY A 389 -12.00 15.58 18.02
N ASP A 390 -12.92 15.31 17.10
CA ASP A 390 -14.25 14.84 17.44
C ASP A 390 -14.26 13.36 17.89
N ARG A 391 -15.44 12.91 18.27
CA ARG A 391 -15.68 11.56 18.76
C ARG A 391 -15.25 10.46 17.80
N GLU A 392 -15.48 10.62 16.49
CA GLU A 392 -15.12 9.61 15.51
C GLU A 392 -13.60 9.53 15.36
N ARG A 393 -12.94 10.70 15.27
CA ARG A 393 -11.50 10.80 15.16
C ARG A 393 -10.78 10.20 16.38
N VAL A 394 -11.26 10.47 17.60
CA VAL A 394 -10.71 9.87 18.83
C VAL A 394 -10.84 8.35 18.81
N ARG A 395 -12.01 7.82 18.41
CA ARG A 395 -12.24 6.37 18.32
C ARG A 395 -11.32 5.70 17.30
N TRP A 396 -11.17 6.30 16.12
CA TRP A 396 -10.29 5.77 15.10
C TRP A 396 -8.83 5.76 15.54
N GLN A 397 -8.35 6.89 16.11
CA GLN A 397 -7.00 6.99 16.66
C GLN A 397 -6.73 5.96 17.77
N ALA A 398 -7.70 5.75 18.67
CA ALA A 398 -7.62 4.69 19.68
C ALA A 398 -7.52 3.30 19.06
N SER A 399 -8.33 3.00 18.04
CA SER A 399 -8.26 1.70 17.35
C SER A 399 -6.92 1.47 16.65
N GLN A 400 -6.34 2.52 16.05
CA GLN A 400 -5.04 2.47 15.39
C GLN A 400 -3.93 2.16 16.40
N ALA A 401 -3.93 2.85 17.53
CA ALA A 401 -2.95 2.63 18.59
C ALA A 401 -3.07 1.23 19.22
N ALA A 402 -4.29 0.73 19.41
CA ALA A 402 -4.49 -0.64 19.90
C ALA A 402 -3.87 -1.68 18.97
N LEU A 403 -4.08 -1.55 17.66
CA LEU A 403 -3.47 -2.46 16.68
C LEU A 403 -1.95 -2.29 16.59
N ASP A 404 -1.45 -1.06 16.72
CA ASP A 404 0.00 -0.82 16.68
C ASP A 404 0.70 -1.41 17.91
N MET A 405 0.08 -1.31 19.10
CA MET A 405 0.56 -1.98 20.31
C MET A 405 0.55 -3.50 20.12
N VAL A 406 -0.51 -4.08 19.56
CA VAL A 406 -0.55 -5.52 19.23
C VAL A 406 0.58 -5.89 18.27
N ARG A 407 0.79 -5.11 17.20
CA ARG A 407 1.89 -5.32 16.24
C ARG A 407 3.23 -5.34 16.97
N ARG A 408 3.50 -4.38 17.86
CA ARG A 408 4.77 -4.27 18.59
C ARG A 408 4.99 -5.42 19.58
N GLU A 409 3.94 -5.87 20.27
CA GLU A 409 3.99 -7.03 21.18
C GLU A 409 4.13 -8.34 20.40
N ALA A 410 3.34 -8.53 19.34
CA ALA A 410 3.40 -9.70 18.47
C ALA A 410 4.73 -9.81 17.71
N LEU A 411 5.64 -8.84 17.77
CA LEU A 411 6.96 -8.91 17.14
C LEU A 411 8.12 -8.89 18.16
N GLY A 412 7.80 -8.76 19.45
CA GLY A 412 8.72 -8.26 20.46
C GLY A 412 9.59 -9.28 21.19
N ASP A 413 9.07 -10.40 21.67
CA ASP A 413 9.63 -11.02 22.89
C ASP A 413 11.14 -11.33 22.85
N VAL A 414 11.62 -12.07 21.84
CA VAL A 414 13.04 -12.46 21.77
C VAL A 414 13.95 -11.36 21.22
N GLN A 415 13.51 -10.61 20.20
CA GLN A 415 14.32 -9.50 19.69
C GLN A 415 14.41 -8.36 20.72
N ARG A 416 13.35 -8.08 21.49
CA ARG A 416 13.31 -7.02 22.51
C ARG A 416 14.16 -7.37 23.73
N ALA A 417 14.14 -8.64 24.18
CA ALA A 417 14.99 -9.08 25.28
C ALA A 417 16.49 -9.03 24.92
N LEU A 418 16.82 -9.33 23.66
CA LEU A 418 18.22 -9.47 23.23
C LEU A 418 18.80 -8.21 22.54
N ARG A 419 17.96 -7.30 22.04
CA ARG A 419 18.38 -6.03 21.39
C ARG A 419 19.30 -5.19 22.28
N PRO A 420 18.98 -4.92 23.56
CA PRO A 420 19.83 -4.12 24.44
C PRO A 420 21.17 -4.80 24.80
N VAL A 421 21.28 -6.10 24.55
CA VAL A 421 22.44 -6.91 24.95
C VAL A 421 23.53 -6.91 23.86
N SER A 422 23.25 -6.36 22.67
CA SER A 422 24.16 -6.40 21.54
C SER A 422 24.14 -5.14 20.66
N ASP A 423 25.23 -4.40 20.69
CA ASP A 423 25.47 -3.25 19.79
C ASP A 423 26.03 -3.67 18.43
N THR A 424 26.54 -4.91 18.34
CA THR A 424 27.16 -5.47 17.13
C THR A 424 26.18 -6.24 16.26
N ALA A 425 24.96 -6.48 16.75
CA ALA A 425 23.87 -7.08 16.00
C ALA A 425 23.10 -6.04 15.19
N ARG A 426 22.82 -6.38 13.95
CA ARG A 426 21.83 -5.72 13.10
C ARG A 426 20.60 -6.60 13.03
N TRP A 427 19.54 -6.17 13.68
CA TRP A 427 18.29 -6.92 13.79
C TRP A 427 17.54 -6.90 12.46
N VAL A 428 17.02 -8.06 12.06
CA VAL A 428 16.14 -8.15 10.89
C VAL A 428 14.79 -7.58 11.30
N ALA A 429 14.30 -6.62 10.53
CA ALA A 429 12.97 -6.06 10.72
C ALA A 429 11.93 -7.19 10.58
N PRO A 430 10.92 -7.29 11.46
CA PRO A 430 10.00 -8.41 11.45
C PRO A 430 9.25 -8.61 10.12
N GLU A 431 8.93 -7.52 9.41
CA GLU A 431 8.33 -7.52 8.08
C GLU A 431 9.26 -8.09 6.99
N SER A 432 10.57 -8.15 7.25
CA SER A 432 11.57 -8.73 6.35
C SER A 432 11.87 -10.19 6.67
N ILE A 433 11.21 -10.78 7.68
CA ILE A 433 11.38 -12.18 8.04
C ILE A 433 10.75 -13.06 6.95
N HIS A 434 11.58 -13.84 6.28
CA HIS A 434 11.17 -14.82 5.29
C HIS A 434 11.97 -16.10 5.47
N ILE A 435 11.43 -17.20 4.93
CA ILE A 435 12.15 -18.46 4.80
C ILE A 435 12.67 -18.57 3.38
N THR A 436 13.98 -18.66 3.21
CA THR A 436 14.59 -18.83 1.89
C THR A 436 14.68 -20.31 1.56
N LEU A 437 13.94 -20.79 0.56
CA LEU A 437 14.06 -22.17 0.06
C LEU A 437 15.33 -22.39 -0.77
N LYS A 438 15.65 -21.45 -1.67
CA LYS A 438 16.87 -21.46 -2.48
C LYS A 438 17.25 -20.05 -2.87
N PHE A 439 18.55 -19.75 -2.80
CA PHE A 439 19.13 -18.56 -3.41
C PHE A 439 19.55 -18.87 -4.85
N ILE A 440 19.03 -18.14 -5.84
CA ILE A 440 19.22 -18.43 -7.27
C ILE A 440 20.41 -17.63 -7.85
N GLY A 441 21.08 -16.81 -7.04
CA GLY A 441 22.23 -16.01 -7.47
C GLY A 441 21.83 -14.84 -8.38
N GLU A 442 22.81 -14.32 -9.11
CA GLU A 442 22.57 -13.28 -10.11
C GLU A 442 22.01 -13.88 -11.39
N VAL A 443 20.81 -13.44 -11.80
CA VAL A 443 20.07 -14.00 -12.92
C VAL A 443 19.76 -12.90 -13.94
N ARG A 444 20.04 -13.15 -15.22
CA ARG A 444 19.64 -12.25 -16.32
C ARG A 444 18.12 -12.24 -16.45
N GLU A 445 17.50 -11.07 -16.63
CA GLU A 445 16.03 -10.90 -16.63
C GLU A 445 15.28 -11.86 -17.55
N LYS A 446 15.82 -12.13 -18.75
CA LYS A 446 15.24 -13.08 -19.72
C LYS A 446 15.06 -14.52 -19.22
N ARG A 447 15.68 -14.88 -18.09
CA ARG A 447 15.60 -16.20 -17.47
C ARG A 447 14.60 -16.27 -16.32
N ILE A 448 13.95 -15.16 -15.99
CA ILE A 448 12.94 -15.11 -14.93
C ILE A 448 11.74 -15.99 -15.30
N ASP A 449 11.36 -16.02 -16.58
CA ASP A 449 10.26 -16.88 -17.08
C ASP A 449 10.56 -18.39 -16.88
N ASP A 450 11.81 -18.82 -17.07
CA ASP A 450 12.21 -20.20 -16.79
C ASP A 450 11.98 -20.56 -15.31
N ILE A 451 12.27 -19.62 -14.40
CA ILE A 451 12.06 -19.80 -12.96
C ILE A 451 10.57 -19.83 -12.65
N HIS A 452 9.77 -19.00 -13.35
CA HIS A 452 8.32 -19.00 -13.22
C HIS A 452 7.71 -20.35 -13.58
N GLU A 453 8.16 -20.96 -14.67
CA GLU A 453 7.69 -22.28 -15.11
C GLU A 453 8.01 -23.37 -14.08
N VAL A 454 9.23 -23.35 -13.52
CA VAL A 454 9.64 -24.32 -12.49
C VAL A 454 8.79 -24.20 -11.23
N LEU A 455 8.57 -22.98 -10.74
CA LEU A 455 7.76 -22.71 -9.55
C LEU A 455 6.28 -23.02 -9.78
N GLY A 456 5.74 -22.66 -10.94
CA GLY A 456 4.35 -22.96 -11.31
C GLY A 456 4.09 -24.46 -11.49
N GLY A 457 5.10 -25.23 -11.91
CA GLY A 457 5.01 -26.69 -12.01
C GLY A 457 5.35 -27.44 -10.71
N LEU A 458 5.68 -26.74 -9.62
CA LEU A 458 6.09 -27.36 -8.37
C LEU A 458 4.86 -27.89 -7.63
N ALA A 459 4.68 -29.20 -7.58
CA ALA A 459 3.58 -29.80 -6.81
C ALA A 459 3.93 -29.84 -5.31
N TRP A 460 3.08 -29.26 -4.48
CA TRP A 460 3.20 -29.28 -3.02
C TRP A 460 1.83 -29.14 -2.36
N LYS A 461 1.74 -29.46 -1.06
CA LYS A 461 0.53 -29.30 -0.25
C LYS A 461 0.85 -28.39 0.92
N PRO A 462 -0.09 -27.57 1.43
CA PRO A 462 0.13 -26.77 2.61
C PRO A 462 0.61 -27.62 3.77
N PHE A 463 1.59 -27.11 4.51
CA PHE A 463 2.19 -27.83 5.63
C PHE A 463 2.48 -26.86 6.76
N THR A 464 2.39 -27.36 7.99
CA THR A 464 2.69 -26.58 9.19
C THR A 464 4.19 -26.59 9.45
N VAL A 465 4.73 -25.44 9.79
CA VAL A 465 6.11 -25.27 10.24
C VAL A 465 6.10 -24.89 11.70
N LYS A 466 6.84 -25.64 12.54
CA LYS A 466 7.08 -25.28 13.93
C LYS A 466 8.38 -24.47 14.02
N VAL A 467 8.35 -23.33 14.71
CA VAL A 467 9.53 -22.50 14.95
C VAL A 467 9.96 -22.73 16.40
N GLN A 468 11.19 -23.19 16.60
CA GLN A 468 11.71 -23.51 17.93
C GLN A 468 13.22 -23.32 18.02
N GLY A 469 13.64 -22.88 19.19
CA GLY A 469 15.04 -22.66 19.54
C GLY A 469 15.67 -21.52 18.77
N VAL A 470 16.84 -21.11 19.25
CA VAL A 470 17.70 -20.13 18.58
C VAL A 470 19.09 -20.70 18.38
N GLY A 471 19.85 -20.08 17.48
CA GLY A 471 21.24 -20.45 17.30
C GLY A 471 22.01 -19.46 16.45
N PHE A 472 23.25 -19.81 16.19
CA PHE A 472 24.19 -18.97 15.46
C PHE A 472 24.84 -19.73 14.31
N PHE A 473 25.03 -19.07 13.17
CA PHE A 473 25.92 -19.57 12.10
C PHE A 473 27.22 -18.78 12.03
N PRO A 474 28.36 -19.44 11.73
CA PRO A 474 28.57 -20.90 11.68
C PRO A 474 28.49 -21.60 13.06
N GLY A 475 28.47 -20.84 14.15
CA GLY A 475 28.34 -21.35 15.51
C GLY A 475 28.60 -20.24 16.54
N THR A 476 28.58 -20.60 17.83
CA THR A 476 28.71 -19.64 18.95
C THR A 476 30.10 -19.03 19.10
N ARG A 477 31.15 -19.64 18.53
CA ARG A 477 32.54 -19.10 18.57
C ARG A 477 32.80 -17.96 17.58
N SER A 478 32.02 -17.89 16.49
CA SER A 478 32.14 -16.85 15.47
C SER A 478 30.74 -16.50 14.93
N PRO A 479 29.84 -15.96 15.76
CA PRO A 479 28.44 -15.77 15.41
C PRO A 479 28.28 -14.67 14.37
N ARG A 480 27.89 -15.01 13.14
CA ARG A 480 27.64 -14.04 12.05
C ARG A 480 26.16 -13.83 11.75
N ILE A 481 25.36 -14.88 11.95
CA ILE A 481 23.91 -14.86 11.76
C ILE A 481 23.30 -15.44 13.03
N PHE A 482 22.36 -14.72 13.62
CA PHE A 482 21.51 -15.17 14.72
C PHE A 482 20.16 -15.56 14.13
N TRP A 483 19.68 -16.77 14.45
CA TRP A 483 18.53 -17.35 13.79
C TRP A 483 17.59 -18.07 14.77
N ALA A 484 16.32 -18.21 14.38
CA ALA A 484 15.35 -19.10 15.00
C ALA A 484 15.21 -20.39 14.15
N GLY A 485 15.22 -21.54 14.81
CA GLY A 485 15.17 -22.85 14.15
C GLY A 485 13.76 -23.19 13.69
N MET A 486 13.65 -24.03 12.66
CA MET A 486 12.35 -24.48 12.16
C MET A 486 12.34 -25.99 11.92
N GLU A 487 11.24 -26.64 12.30
CA GLU A 487 10.98 -28.04 12.01
C GLU A 487 9.88 -28.16 10.97
N ALA A 488 10.25 -28.64 9.78
CA ALA A 488 9.32 -28.96 8.70
C ALA A 488 9.95 -29.98 7.73
N PRO A 489 9.76 -31.30 7.95
CA PRO A 489 10.32 -32.34 7.07
C PRO A 489 9.89 -32.20 5.61
N THR A 490 8.67 -31.70 5.36
CA THR A 490 8.14 -31.41 4.03
C THR A 490 8.88 -30.27 3.32
N MET A 491 9.48 -29.34 4.07
CA MET A 491 10.20 -28.20 3.53
C MET A 491 11.56 -28.61 2.95
N GLU A 492 12.26 -29.54 3.60
CA GLU A 492 13.53 -30.08 3.08
C GLU A 492 13.32 -30.72 1.69
N GLY A 493 12.29 -31.57 1.58
CA GLY A 493 11.94 -32.18 0.30
C GLY A 493 11.45 -31.17 -0.75
N LEU A 494 10.80 -30.08 -0.34
CA LEU A 494 10.39 -29.01 -1.24
C LEU A 494 11.59 -28.24 -1.80
N ALA A 495 12.54 -27.86 -0.93
CA ALA A 495 13.77 -27.18 -1.30
C ALA A 495 14.63 -28.04 -2.24
N GLU A 496 14.76 -29.34 -1.96
CA GLU A 496 15.51 -30.28 -2.80
C GLU A 496 14.88 -30.48 -4.19
N ARG A 497 13.54 -30.60 -4.26
CA ARG A 497 12.82 -30.68 -5.54
C ARG A 497 12.99 -29.40 -6.36
N LEU A 498 12.89 -28.24 -5.70
CA LEU A 498 13.11 -26.94 -6.33
C LEU A 498 14.55 -26.83 -6.87
N ASP A 499 15.54 -27.18 -6.05
CA ASP A 499 16.95 -27.16 -6.41
C ASP A 499 17.25 -28.07 -7.61
N THR A 500 16.75 -29.31 -7.60
CA THR A 500 16.91 -30.28 -8.70
C THR A 500 16.29 -29.79 -10.01
N ARG A 501 15.14 -29.11 -9.95
CA ARG A 501 14.50 -28.57 -11.17
C ARG A 501 15.24 -27.36 -11.71
N LEU A 502 15.73 -26.48 -10.84
CA LEU A 502 16.55 -25.34 -11.25
C LEU A 502 17.93 -25.78 -11.77
N GLU A 503 18.52 -26.84 -11.22
CA GLU A 503 19.76 -27.45 -11.72
C GLU A 503 19.63 -27.91 -13.17
N ARG A 504 18.48 -28.47 -13.56
CA ARG A 504 18.20 -28.86 -14.97
C ARG A 504 18.16 -27.66 -15.93
N LEU A 505 17.89 -26.47 -15.40
CA LEU A 505 17.95 -25.21 -16.15
C LEU A 505 19.34 -24.55 -16.08
N GLY A 506 20.35 -25.25 -15.55
CA GLY A 506 21.72 -24.75 -15.46
C GLY A 506 21.97 -23.77 -14.31
N PHE A 507 21.11 -23.70 -13.30
CA PHE A 507 21.42 -23.00 -12.06
C PHE A 507 22.31 -23.86 -11.15
N GLU A 508 23.22 -23.24 -10.39
CA GLU A 508 24.11 -23.98 -9.50
C GLU A 508 23.31 -24.71 -8.40
N LYS A 509 23.63 -25.99 -8.20
CA LYS A 509 23.05 -26.83 -7.16
C LYS A 509 23.54 -26.39 -5.78
N GLU A 510 22.65 -26.41 -4.78
CA GLU A 510 23.05 -26.10 -3.41
C GLU A 510 23.93 -27.23 -2.85
N ARG A 511 25.12 -26.86 -2.33
CA ARG A 511 26.10 -27.85 -1.82
C ARG A 511 25.90 -28.13 -0.33
N ARG A 512 25.23 -27.23 0.37
CA ARG A 512 24.95 -27.36 1.80
C ARG A 512 23.62 -28.06 2.01
N LYS A 513 23.54 -28.93 3.03
CA LYS A 513 22.25 -29.46 3.47
C LYS A 513 21.35 -28.30 3.87
N PHE A 514 20.14 -28.25 3.31
CA PHE A 514 19.13 -27.26 3.68
C PHE A 514 18.87 -27.33 5.19
N ARG A 515 18.84 -26.17 5.84
CA ARG A 515 18.46 -26.01 7.24
C ARG A 515 17.40 -24.94 7.32
N ALA A 516 16.17 -25.32 7.66
CA ALA A 516 15.07 -24.38 7.80
C ALA A 516 15.34 -23.47 9.01
N HIS A 517 15.45 -22.17 8.76
CA HIS A 517 15.70 -21.17 9.79
C HIS A 517 15.17 -19.80 9.35
N ILE A 518 14.86 -18.95 10.32
CA ILE A 518 14.58 -17.52 10.13
C ILE A 518 15.77 -16.72 10.67
N THR A 519 16.27 -15.76 9.90
CA THR A 519 17.31 -14.86 10.41
C THR A 519 16.68 -13.79 11.31
N LEU A 520 17.12 -13.73 12.56
CA LEU A 520 16.70 -12.73 13.54
C LEU A 520 17.65 -11.53 13.58
N ALA A 521 18.95 -11.75 13.40
CA ALA A 521 19.95 -10.68 13.29
C ALA A 521 21.18 -11.13 12.49
N ARG A 522 21.95 -10.15 12.00
CA ARG A 522 23.24 -10.33 11.32
C ARG A 522 24.30 -9.48 12.00
N ALA A 523 25.56 -9.91 11.98
CA ALA A 523 26.66 -9.10 12.49
C ALA A 523 26.78 -7.80 11.66
N ARG A 524 26.98 -6.66 12.31
CA ARG A 524 27.26 -5.38 11.63
C ARG A 524 28.58 -5.45 10.86
N ASP A 525 29.61 -6.01 11.49
CA ASP A 525 30.94 -6.19 10.89
C ASP A 525 31.27 -7.68 10.73
N THR A 526 32.18 -8.22 11.55
CA THR A 526 32.75 -9.56 11.37
C THR A 526 32.08 -10.64 12.22
N ARG A 527 31.62 -10.32 13.44
CA ARG A 527 30.89 -11.21 14.35
C ARG A 527 30.07 -10.42 15.36
N MET A 528 29.02 -11.04 15.89
CA MET A 528 28.27 -10.55 17.04
C MET A 528 29.05 -10.79 18.34
N ASP A 529 28.76 -9.98 19.36
CA ASP A 529 29.37 -10.07 20.68
C ASP A 529 28.98 -11.34 21.44
N SER A 530 29.84 -11.75 22.37
CA SER A 530 29.62 -12.93 23.20
C SER A 530 28.50 -12.75 24.23
N SER A 531 28.15 -11.51 24.57
CA SER A 531 27.02 -11.17 25.43
C SER A 531 25.69 -11.62 24.81
N LEU A 532 25.50 -11.39 23.50
CA LEU A 532 24.35 -11.89 22.78
C LEU A 532 24.28 -13.42 22.80
N VAL A 533 25.42 -14.10 22.62
CA VAL A 533 25.51 -15.56 22.65
C VAL A 533 25.11 -16.12 24.02
N ALA A 534 25.57 -15.47 25.09
CA ALA A 534 25.22 -15.87 26.45
C ALA A 534 23.72 -15.67 26.73
N ALA A 535 23.17 -14.50 26.41
CA ALA A 535 21.76 -14.20 26.65
C ALA A 535 20.82 -15.04 25.75
N ALA A 536 21.22 -15.33 24.52
CA ALA A 536 20.45 -16.19 23.62
C ALA A 536 20.35 -17.65 24.11
N SER A 537 21.24 -18.10 25.00
CA SER A 537 21.22 -19.49 25.48
C SER A 537 19.96 -19.85 26.27
N GLU A 538 19.31 -18.86 26.89
CA GLU A 538 18.02 -19.01 27.58
C GLU A 538 16.88 -19.36 26.61
N TYR A 539 17.07 -19.09 25.32
CA TYR A 539 16.07 -19.31 24.27
C TYR A 539 16.36 -20.54 23.40
N ASN A 540 17.34 -21.38 23.77
CA ASN A 540 17.73 -22.56 22.98
C ASN A 540 16.59 -23.57 22.78
N GLU A 541 15.68 -23.67 23.75
CA GLU A 541 14.51 -24.55 23.70
C GLU A 541 13.19 -23.76 23.57
N TYR A 542 13.27 -22.44 23.31
CA TYR A 542 12.09 -21.58 23.26
C TYR A 542 11.20 -21.93 22.06
N GLU A 543 9.91 -22.17 22.31
CA GLU A 543 8.92 -22.41 21.27
C GLU A 543 8.31 -21.08 20.81
N PHE A 544 8.53 -20.73 19.54
CA PHE A 544 8.01 -19.50 18.94
C PHE A 544 6.61 -19.66 18.33
N GLY A 545 6.11 -20.90 18.27
CA GLY A 545 4.81 -21.25 17.71
C GLY A 545 4.92 -22.01 16.39
N SER A 546 3.80 -22.07 15.67
CA SER A 546 3.73 -22.75 14.38
C SER A 546 2.81 -22.00 13.42
N PHE A 547 3.07 -22.13 12.11
CA PHE A 547 2.23 -21.53 11.08
C PHE A 547 2.08 -22.43 9.88
N LEU A 548 0.98 -22.24 9.15
CA LEU A 548 0.72 -22.92 7.89
C LEU A 548 1.49 -22.20 6.77
N VAL A 549 2.25 -22.95 5.99
CA VAL A 549 2.81 -22.49 4.72
C VAL A 549 1.86 -22.94 3.63
N ASP A 550 1.22 -21.98 2.94
CA ASP A 550 0.28 -22.19 1.85
C ASP A 550 0.63 -21.41 0.57
N ARG A 551 1.70 -20.58 0.61
CA ARG A 551 2.23 -19.83 -0.54
C ARG A 551 3.74 -19.91 -0.65
N ILE A 552 4.24 -19.83 -1.88
CA ILE A 552 5.67 -19.62 -2.20
C ILE A 552 5.80 -18.31 -2.96
N PHE A 553 6.85 -17.55 -2.67
CA PHE A 553 7.14 -16.27 -3.31
C PHE A 553 8.46 -16.35 -4.07
N LEU A 554 8.51 -15.74 -5.25
CA LEU A 554 9.77 -15.43 -5.92
C LEU A 554 10.15 -13.99 -5.62
N PHE A 555 11.29 -13.80 -4.97
CA PHE A 555 11.84 -12.48 -4.65
C PHE A 555 13.06 -12.17 -5.50
N LYS A 556 13.15 -10.93 -5.98
CA LYS A 556 14.40 -10.34 -6.48
C LYS A 556 15.12 -9.72 -5.29
N SER A 557 16.33 -10.19 -5.00
CA SER A 557 17.18 -9.60 -3.95
C SER A 557 18.21 -8.66 -4.57
N SER A 558 18.20 -7.39 -4.18
CA SER A 558 19.24 -6.42 -4.55
C SER A 558 20.17 -6.20 -3.37
N LEU A 559 21.46 -6.57 -3.52
CA LEU A 559 22.47 -6.41 -2.47
C LEU A 559 22.95 -4.97 -2.39
N LYS A 560 22.90 -4.37 -1.19
CA LYS A 560 23.36 -3.00 -0.92
C LYS A 560 24.29 -2.97 0.30
N PRO A 561 25.11 -1.92 0.48
CA PRO A 561 25.92 -1.74 1.70
C PRO A 561 25.07 -1.79 2.98
N THR A 562 23.81 -1.34 2.87
CA THR A 562 22.78 -1.37 3.90
C THR A 562 22.00 -2.68 3.92
N GLY A 563 22.47 -3.77 3.33
CA GLY A 563 21.80 -5.09 3.38
C GLY A 563 21.03 -5.45 2.10
N ALA A 564 20.38 -6.61 2.11
CA ALA A 564 19.64 -7.12 0.95
C ALA A 564 18.20 -6.61 0.96
N VAL A 565 17.73 -6.15 -0.19
CA VAL A 565 16.37 -5.61 -0.40
C VAL A 565 15.60 -6.57 -1.27
N TYR A 566 14.40 -6.94 -0.86
CA TYR A 566 13.59 -7.95 -1.53
C TYR A 566 12.37 -7.32 -2.21
N GLU A 567 12.21 -7.56 -3.50
CA GLU A 567 11.03 -7.20 -4.29
C GLU A 567 10.27 -8.49 -4.65
N LYS A 568 8.97 -8.56 -4.34
CA LYS A 568 8.13 -9.70 -4.71
C LYS A 568 7.85 -9.67 -6.21
N LEU A 569 8.44 -10.59 -6.98
CA LEU A 569 8.19 -10.71 -8.41
C LEU A 569 6.89 -11.47 -8.68
N ARG A 570 6.64 -12.55 -7.94
CA ARG A 570 5.45 -13.39 -8.12
C ARG A 570 5.12 -14.20 -6.88
N GLU A 571 3.86 -14.60 -6.80
CA GLU A 571 3.29 -15.43 -5.76
C GLU A 571 2.67 -16.67 -6.39
N TYR A 572 2.92 -17.83 -5.77
CA TYR A 572 2.39 -19.12 -6.18
C TYR A 572 1.56 -19.67 -5.04
N LEU A 573 0.27 -19.73 -5.32
CA LEU A 573 -0.69 -20.48 -4.53
C LEU A 573 -0.67 -21.93 -5.04
N LEU A 574 -1.06 -22.83 -4.14
CA LEU A 574 -1.43 -24.23 -4.41
C LEU A 574 -1.93 -24.50 -5.84
#